data_AF-H5TAE7-F1
#
_entry.id   AF-H5TAE7-F1
#
_cell.length_a   1.000
_cell.length_b   1.000
_cell.length_c   1.000
_cell.angle_alpha   90.00
_cell.angle_beta   90.00
_cell.angle_gamma   90.00
#
_symmetry.space_group_name_H-M   'P 1'
#
loop_
_entity.id
_entity.type
_entity.pdbx_description
1 polymer ?
#
loop_
_entity_poly.entity_id
_entity_poly.type
_entity_poly.pdbx_seq_one_letter_code
_entity_poly.pdbx_strand_id
1 'polypeptide(L)'
;MDTILHPIKHFLHCATPQSWVDEAVKPANLPTLLNDHLVCELKAAQSAMFLIRRYAVDATSAKALLEWLAPYEKFTYRQEGNWQDLPKCKLNKSMMAKSDSPYSQNLIDKMVLLIKEELHHFYQVLEMMDIYAIEYTNISSSRYAKGLLTHCKTHEPDALIDKLICGAYIEARSCERFAKIAPHLDPKLGEFYTSLLRSEARHYQDYLTLATDIAQIDIAPRIAFFGEREAELISTHDSDFKFHSGVPCAAINSAEQSLKAASF
;
A
#
# COMPACT_ATOMS: atom_id res chain seq x y z
N MET A 1 2.70 -13.99 -14.68
CA MET A 1 2.35 -12.58 -14.41
C MET A 1 0.91 -12.28 -14.81
N ASP A 2 0.49 -12.61 -16.03
CA ASP A 2 -0.88 -12.33 -16.51
C ASP A 2 -2.00 -12.95 -15.67
N THR A 3 -1.83 -14.15 -15.14
CA THR A 3 -2.81 -14.80 -14.26
C THR A 3 -3.04 -14.06 -12.95
N ILE A 4 -1.99 -13.43 -12.40
CA ILE A 4 -2.08 -12.63 -11.17
C ILE A 4 -2.76 -11.29 -11.47
N LEU A 5 -2.39 -10.65 -12.59
CA LEU A 5 -2.83 -9.29 -12.90
C LEU A 5 -4.22 -9.21 -13.54
N HIS A 6 -4.73 -10.28 -14.15
CA HIS A 6 -6.05 -10.27 -14.78
C HIS A 6 -7.17 -9.80 -13.82
N PRO A 7 -7.35 -10.40 -12.62
CA PRO A 7 -8.37 -9.93 -11.67
C PRO A 7 -8.14 -8.48 -11.21
N ILE A 8 -6.87 -8.09 -11.00
CA ILE A 8 -6.51 -6.73 -10.58
C ILE A 8 -6.89 -5.70 -11.65
N LYS A 9 -6.56 -5.98 -12.92
CA LYS A 9 -6.89 -5.10 -14.06
C LYS A 9 -8.40 -4.97 -14.28
N HIS A 10 -9.19 -5.98 -13.87
CA HIS A 10 -10.64 -5.91 -13.93
C HIS A 10 -11.24 -5.15 -12.74
N PHE A 11 -10.60 -5.23 -11.57
CA PHE A 11 -11.02 -4.52 -10.36
C PHE A 11 -10.70 -3.02 -10.40
N LEU A 12 -9.52 -2.65 -10.91
CA LEU A 12 -9.12 -1.24 -11.04
C LEU A 12 -9.84 -0.57 -12.21
N HIS A 13 -10.33 0.65 -11.99
CA HIS A 13 -11.10 1.40 -12.99
C HIS A 13 -10.23 2.15 -14.00
N CYS A 14 -8.91 2.23 -13.78
CA CYS A 14 -7.95 2.76 -14.74
C CYS A 14 -6.60 2.04 -14.62
N ALA A 15 -5.86 1.97 -15.73
CA ALA A 15 -4.45 1.57 -15.70
C ALA A 15 -3.58 2.70 -15.12
N THR A 16 -2.39 2.36 -14.62
CA THR A 16 -1.41 3.39 -14.27
C THR A 16 -1.04 4.20 -15.53
N PRO A 17 -1.10 5.55 -15.49
CA PRO A 17 -0.74 6.40 -16.62
C PRO A 17 0.70 6.18 -17.06
N GLN A 18 0.96 6.15 -18.38
CA GLN A 18 2.32 5.99 -18.90
C GLN A 18 3.26 7.10 -18.42
N SER A 19 2.76 8.33 -18.30
CA SER A 19 3.52 9.46 -17.74
C SER A 19 3.98 9.24 -16.30
N TRP A 20 3.24 8.46 -15.51
CA TRP A 20 3.70 8.06 -14.17
C TRP A 20 4.81 7.01 -14.25
N VAL A 21 4.69 6.02 -15.15
CA VAL A 21 5.73 5.01 -15.40
C VAL A 21 7.02 5.68 -15.86
N ASP A 22 6.93 6.57 -16.85
CA ASP A 22 8.06 7.31 -17.42
C ASP A 22 8.77 8.16 -16.37
N GLU A 23 8.03 8.70 -15.38
CA GLU A 23 8.60 9.42 -14.25
C GLU A 23 9.25 8.45 -13.25
N ALA A 24 8.58 7.36 -12.90
CA ALA A 24 9.02 6.39 -11.90
C ALA A 24 10.32 5.67 -12.26
N VAL A 25 10.54 5.40 -13.55
CA VAL A 25 11.73 4.68 -14.03
C VAL A 25 12.97 5.58 -14.19
N LYS A 26 12.84 6.89 -13.96
CA LYS A 26 13.99 7.80 -13.99
C LYS A 26 14.92 7.49 -12.81
N PRO A 27 16.23 7.32 -13.03
CA PRO A 27 17.18 7.08 -11.94
C PRO A 27 17.13 8.15 -10.84
N ALA A 28 16.86 9.40 -11.20
CA ALA A 28 16.72 10.51 -10.25
C ALA A 28 15.55 10.35 -9.26
N ASN A 29 14.52 9.57 -9.61
CA ASN A 29 13.35 9.34 -8.78
C ASN A 29 13.44 8.05 -7.95
N LEU A 30 14.46 7.22 -8.16
CA LEU A 30 14.63 5.98 -7.41
C LEU A 30 14.69 6.20 -5.88
N PRO A 31 15.42 7.22 -5.35
CA PRO A 31 15.39 7.51 -3.92
C PRO A 31 13.99 7.83 -3.42
N THR A 32 13.23 8.66 -4.13
CA THR A 32 11.84 8.99 -3.78
C THR A 32 10.94 7.77 -3.78
N LEU A 33 11.08 6.92 -4.81
CA LEU A 33 10.27 5.71 -4.98
C LEU A 33 10.49 4.73 -3.83
N LEU A 34 11.74 4.42 -3.49
CA LEU A 34 12.07 3.46 -2.43
C LEU A 34 11.77 4.01 -1.03
N ASN A 35 12.04 5.30 -0.78
CA ASN A 35 11.69 5.93 0.49
C ASN A 35 10.17 5.94 0.72
N ASP A 36 9.37 6.30 -0.30
CA ASP A 36 7.91 6.27 -0.17
C ASP A 36 7.35 4.86 -0.09
N HIS A 37 7.89 3.93 -0.88
CA HIS A 37 7.53 2.51 -0.83
C HIS A 37 7.77 1.93 0.57
N LEU A 38 8.94 2.16 1.16
CA LEU A 38 9.24 1.76 2.53
C LEU A 38 8.16 2.23 3.52
N VAL A 39 7.76 3.50 3.42
CA VAL A 39 6.74 4.07 4.30
C VAL A 39 5.34 3.49 3.99
N CYS A 40 5.05 3.15 2.74
CA CYS A 40 3.81 2.48 2.36
C CYS A 40 3.68 1.12 3.06
N GLU A 41 4.74 0.31 3.08
CA GLU A 41 4.76 -0.99 3.76
C GLU A 41 4.45 -0.85 5.26
N LEU A 42 5.09 0.13 5.93
CA LEU A 42 4.79 0.38 7.34
C LEU A 42 3.34 0.85 7.54
N LYS A 43 2.82 1.71 6.66
CA LYS A 43 1.44 2.21 6.76
C LYS A 43 0.40 1.12 6.52
N ALA A 44 0.68 0.14 5.65
CA ALA A 44 -0.17 -1.03 5.45
C ALA A 44 -0.25 -1.86 6.75
N ALA A 45 0.91 -2.18 7.34
CA ALA A 45 0.99 -2.84 8.64
C ALA A 45 0.25 -2.06 9.76
N GLN A 46 0.45 -0.73 9.83
CA GLN A 46 -0.21 0.12 10.82
C GLN A 46 -1.73 0.17 10.63
N SER A 47 -2.19 0.20 9.38
CA SER A 47 -3.62 0.22 9.05
C SER A 47 -4.29 -1.09 9.46
N ALA A 48 -3.70 -2.24 9.13
CA ALA A 48 -4.19 -3.54 9.57
C ALA A 48 -4.15 -3.69 11.10
N MET A 49 -3.07 -3.22 11.74
CA MET A 49 -2.99 -3.20 13.22
C MET A 49 -4.12 -2.36 13.82
N PHE A 50 -4.42 -1.19 13.26
CA PHE A 50 -5.52 -0.36 13.72
C PHE A 50 -6.87 -1.09 13.62
N LEU A 51 -7.13 -1.77 12.50
CA LEU A 51 -8.36 -2.55 12.32
C LEU A 51 -8.48 -3.65 13.38
N ILE A 52 -7.44 -4.45 13.59
CA ILE A 52 -7.45 -5.53 14.59
C ILE A 52 -7.67 -4.99 16.00
N ARG A 53 -6.93 -3.95 16.39
CA ARG A 53 -7.01 -3.34 17.73
C ARG A 53 -8.38 -2.74 18.02
N ARG A 54 -8.98 -2.10 17.02
CA ARG A 54 -10.28 -1.46 17.16
C ARG A 54 -11.40 -2.49 17.21
N TYR A 55 -11.37 -3.47 16.30
CA TYR A 55 -12.53 -4.29 16.02
C TYR A 55 -12.47 -5.72 16.58
N ALA A 56 -11.27 -6.29 16.81
CA ALA A 56 -11.16 -7.75 16.95
C ALA A 56 -10.51 -8.26 18.24
N VAL A 57 -9.46 -7.60 18.76
CA VAL A 57 -8.64 -8.18 19.85
C VAL A 57 -8.75 -7.46 21.19
N ASP A 58 -8.55 -8.18 22.29
CA ASP A 58 -8.57 -7.62 23.65
C ASP A 58 -7.44 -6.60 23.91
N ALA A 59 -7.50 -5.92 25.06
CA ALA A 59 -6.51 -4.88 25.41
C ALA A 59 -5.08 -5.44 25.52
N THR A 60 -4.93 -6.67 25.98
CA THR A 60 -3.63 -7.34 26.13
C THR A 60 -2.99 -7.62 24.77
N SER A 61 -3.76 -8.17 23.83
CA SER A 61 -3.34 -8.42 22.45
C SER A 61 -3.10 -7.12 21.70
N ALA A 62 -3.95 -6.11 21.91
CA ALA A 62 -3.77 -4.79 21.33
C ALA A 62 -2.46 -4.12 21.77
N LYS A 63 -2.06 -4.30 23.03
CA LYS A 63 -0.77 -3.83 23.55
C LYS A 63 0.40 -4.59 22.91
N ALA A 64 0.28 -5.91 22.77
CA ALA A 64 1.32 -6.73 22.14
C ALA A 64 1.56 -6.35 20.68
N LEU A 65 0.51 -6.04 19.92
CA LEU A 65 0.63 -5.54 18.54
C LEU A 65 1.38 -4.21 18.49
N LEU A 66 1.05 -3.27 19.39
CA LEU A 66 1.76 -1.98 19.48
C LEU A 66 3.24 -2.17 19.82
N GLU A 67 3.56 -3.02 20.80
CA GLU A 67 4.94 -3.34 21.20
C GLU A 67 5.73 -3.95 20.03
N TRP A 68 5.06 -4.72 19.17
CA TRP A 68 5.67 -5.34 18.00
C TRP A 68 5.98 -4.34 16.88
N LEU A 69 5.10 -3.37 16.62
CA LEU A 69 5.33 -2.34 15.59
C LEU A 69 6.27 -1.21 16.05
N ALA A 70 6.39 -0.97 17.35
CA ALA A 70 7.15 0.15 17.90
C ALA A 70 8.60 0.30 17.38
N PRO A 71 9.39 -0.77 17.18
CA PRO A 71 10.74 -0.65 16.60
C PRO A 71 10.74 -0.08 15.17
N TYR A 72 9.78 -0.51 14.34
CA TYR A 72 9.63 -0.03 12.96
C TYR A 72 9.20 1.44 12.93
N GLU A 73 8.30 1.84 13.84
CA GLU A 73 7.87 3.24 13.99
C GLU A 73 9.02 4.16 14.46
N LYS A 74 9.81 3.70 15.44
CA LYS A 74 10.99 4.44 15.92
C LYS A 74 12.02 4.62 14.81
N PHE A 75 12.29 3.57 14.05
CA PHE A 75 13.19 3.66 12.91
C PHE A 75 12.66 4.65 11.86
N THR A 76 11.41 4.50 11.44
CA THR A 76 10.86 5.29 10.33
C THR A 76 10.62 6.76 10.68
N TYR A 77 10.08 7.04 11.88
CA TYR A 77 9.67 8.40 12.24
C TYR A 77 10.69 9.17 13.07
N ARG A 78 11.63 8.46 13.72
CA ARG A 78 12.64 9.07 14.59
C ARG A 78 14.07 8.73 14.20
N GLN A 79 14.26 7.87 13.19
CA GLN A 79 15.57 7.37 12.77
C GLN A 79 16.35 6.76 13.94
N GLU A 80 15.63 6.12 14.85
CA GLU A 80 16.16 5.45 16.03
C GLU A 80 16.31 3.94 15.78
N GLY A 81 17.47 3.38 16.09
CA GLY A 81 17.74 1.94 16.02
C GLY A 81 18.55 1.54 14.80
N ASN A 82 18.64 0.22 14.57
CA ASN A 82 19.35 -0.39 13.47
C ASN A 82 18.36 -1.26 12.68
N TRP A 83 18.30 -1.04 11.35
CA TRP A 83 17.29 -1.70 10.52
C TRP A 83 17.55 -3.21 10.38
N GLN A 84 18.81 -3.65 10.44
CA GLN A 84 19.18 -5.06 10.43
C GLN A 84 18.70 -5.83 11.68
N ASP A 85 18.30 -5.13 12.75
CA ASP A 85 17.71 -5.74 13.94
C ASP A 85 16.18 -5.93 13.84
N LEU A 86 15.49 -5.24 12.92
CA LEU A 86 14.03 -5.28 12.81
C LEU A 86 13.43 -6.68 12.58
N PRO A 87 14.02 -7.56 11.75
CA PRO A 87 13.49 -8.92 11.55
C PRO A 87 13.53 -9.79 12.82
N LYS A 88 14.32 -9.40 13.83
CA LYS A 88 14.39 -10.10 15.12
C LYS A 88 13.16 -9.81 15.99
N CYS A 89 12.42 -8.74 15.69
CA CYS A 89 11.19 -8.36 16.39
C CYS A 89 10.04 -9.30 15.99
N LYS A 90 9.68 -10.22 16.88
CA LYS A 90 8.61 -11.22 16.65
C LYS A 90 7.41 -10.98 17.55
N LEU A 91 6.23 -11.20 17.00
CA LEU A 91 5.00 -11.34 17.78
C LEU A 91 4.99 -12.69 18.49
N ASN A 92 5.39 -12.70 19.76
CA ASN A 92 5.51 -13.92 20.56
C ASN A 92 4.21 -14.33 21.29
N LYS A 93 3.11 -13.62 21.07
CA LYS A 93 1.82 -13.87 21.73
C LYS A 93 0.78 -14.34 20.72
N SER A 94 0.00 -15.36 21.10
CA SER A 94 -1.24 -15.68 20.39
C SER A 94 -2.23 -14.54 20.57
N MET A 95 -2.83 -14.06 19.48
CA MET A 95 -3.84 -13.00 19.55
C MET A 95 -5.14 -13.60 20.05
N MET A 96 -5.70 -13.01 21.11
CA MET A 96 -6.98 -13.42 21.67
C MET A 96 -8.08 -12.48 21.16
N ALA A 97 -9.14 -13.06 20.62
CA ALA A 97 -10.33 -12.32 20.24
C ALA A 97 -10.98 -11.66 21.48
N LYS A 98 -11.62 -10.50 21.31
CA LYS A 98 -12.51 -9.94 22.34
C LYS A 98 -13.64 -10.93 22.58
N SER A 99 -14.00 -11.14 23.86
CA SER A 99 -15.03 -12.09 24.30
C SER A 99 -16.41 -11.89 23.65
N ASP A 100 -16.72 -10.68 23.17
CA ASP A 100 -18.02 -10.30 22.58
C ASP A 100 -17.88 -9.64 21.18
N SER A 101 -16.84 -9.98 20.41
CA SER A 101 -16.66 -9.41 19.06
C SER A 101 -17.70 -9.97 18.07
N PRO A 102 -18.50 -9.14 17.37
CA PRO A 102 -19.30 -9.61 16.24
C PRO A 102 -18.42 -10.00 15.03
N TYR A 103 -17.13 -9.63 15.05
CA TYR A 103 -16.17 -9.90 13.99
C TYR A 103 -15.32 -11.12 14.31
N SER A 104 -15.11 -11.95 13.30
CA SER A 104 -14.59 -13.31 13.42
C SER A 104 -13.07 -13.38 13.63
N GLN A 105 -12.62 -14.53 14.17
CA GLN A 105 -11.21 -14.93 14.20
C GLN A 105 -10.53 -14.81 12.83
N ASN A 106 -11.30 -14.94 11.74
CA ASN A 106 -10.83 -14.74 10.36
C ASN A 106 -10.23 -13.34 10.11
N LEU A 107 -10.84 -12.28 10.66
CA LEU A 107 -10.29 -10.92 10.56
C LEU A 107 -8.93 -10.82 11.25
N ILE A 108 -8.79 -11.42 12.43
CA ILE A 108 -7.54 -11.45 13.19
C ILE A 108 -6.48 -12.19 12.39
N ASP A 109 -6.79 -13.40 11.91
CA ASP A 109 -5.84 -14.27 11.24
C ASP A 109 -5.31 -13.64 9.94
N LYS A 110 -6.22 -13.12 9.09
CA LYS A 110 -5.85 -12.46 7.82
C LYS A 110 -5.03 -11.19 8.06
N MET A 111 -5.47 -10.33 8.98
CA MET A 111 -4.76 -9.07 9.24
C MET A 111 -3.42 -9.29 9.95
N VAL A 112 -3.29 -10.27 10.84
CA VAL A 112 -1.99 -10.61 11.45
C VAL A 112 -1.03 -11.18 10.40
N LEU A 113 -1.52 -12.02 9.49
CA LEU A 113 -0.71 -12.51 8.37
C LEU A 113 -0.24 -11.34 7.50
N LEU A 114 -1.16 -10.45 7.09
CA LEU A 114 -0.83 -9.26 6.32
C LEU A 114 0.25 -8.42 7.02
N ILE A 115 0.08 -8.07 8.29
CA ILE A 115 1.09 -7.30 9.04
C ILE A 115 2.47 -7.98 8.99
N LYS A 116 2.54 -9.30 9.11
CA LYS A 116 3.83 -10.02 9.02
C LYS A 116 4.45 -9.88 7.64
N GLU A 117 3.64 -9.97 6.58
CA GLU A 117 4.08 -9.85 5.20
C GLU A 117 4.55 -8.42 4.90
N GLU A 118 3.81 -7.38 5.30
CA GLU A 118 4.23 -5.99 5.07
C GLU A 118 5.48 -5.60 5.87
N LEU A 119 5.63 -6.09 7.11
CA LEU A 119 6.87 -5.85 7.86
C LEU A 119 8.07 -6.61 7.24
N HIS A 120 7.81 -7.71 6.54
CA HIS A 120 8.84 -8.39 5.76
C HIS A 120 9.18 -7.61 4.49
N HIS A 121 8.18 -7.12 3.74
CA HIS A 121 8.38 -6.25 2.58
C HIS A 121 9.14 -4.98 2.96
N PHE A 122 8.76 -4.33 4.07
CA PHE A 122 9.49 -3.18 4.64
C PHE A 122 10.98 -3.47 4.80
N TYR A 123 11.32 -4.63 5.35
CA TYR A 123 12.72 -5.04 5.49
C TYR A 123 13.40 -5.28 4.13
N GLN A 124 12.72 -5.92 3.17
CA GLN A 124 13.27 -6.13 1.83
C GLN A 124 13.50 -4.80 1.08
N VAL A 125 12.64 -3.80 1.29
CA VAL A 125 12.87 -2.44 0.75
C VAL A 125 14.13 -1.83 1.35
N LEU A 126 14.40 -2.00 2.65
CA LEU A 126 15.65 -1.53 3.27
C LEU A 126 16.89 -2.24 2.71
N GLU A 127 16.80 -3.55 2.46
CA GLU A 127 17.89 -4.28 1.79
C GLU A 127 18.16 -3.68 0.40
N MET A 128 17.10 -3.39 -0.36
CA MET A 128 17.24 -2.72 -1.65
C MET A 128 17.81 -1.32 -1.51
N MET A 129 17.40 -0.52 -0.52
CA MET A 129 17.99 0.79 -0.29
C MET A 129 19.49 0.70 0.03
N ASP A 130 19.93 -0.27 0.83
CA ASP A 130 21.35 -0.51 1.14
C ASP A 130 22.15 -0.91 -0.12
N ILE A 131 21.63 -1.84 -0.93
CA ILE A 131 22.24 -2.29 -2.18
C ILE A 131 22.48 -1.13 -3.16
N TYR A 132 21.54 -0.20 -3.25
CA TYR A 132 21.59 0.93 -4.18
C TYR A 132 22.18 2.20 -3.54
N ALA A 133 22.71 2.10 -2.32
CA ALA A 133 23.29 3.21 -1.56
C ALA A 133 22.32 4.41 -1.43
N ILE A 134 21.05 4.13 -1.16
CA ILE A 134 19.99 5.11 -0.96
C ILE A 134 19.78 5.31 0.53
N GLU A 135 20.07 6.52 1.01
CA GLU A 135 19.80 6.90 2.39
C GLU A 135 18.30 7.07 2.62
N TYR A 136 17.84 6.61 3.79
CA TYR A 136 16.48 6.90 4.22
C TYR A 136 16.35 8.37 4.60
N THR A 137 15.36 9.03 4.01
CA THR A 137 14.99 10.41 4.35
C THR A 137 13.49 10.47 4.62
N ASN A 138 13.12 11.30 5.60
CA ASN A 138 11.71 11.47 5.94
C ASN A 138 10.95 12.02 4.73
N ILE A 139 9.89 11.31 4.35
CA ILE A 139 9.07 11.63 3.18
C ILE A 139 7.61 11.83 3.61
N SER A 140 6.97 12.85 3.04
CA SER A 140 5.54 13.09 3.27
C SER A 140 4.70 12.03 2.58
N SER A 141 3.53 11.76 3.16
CA SER A 141 2.54 10.87 2.52
C SER A 141 1.96 11.51 1.27
N SER A 142 1.75 10.70 0.23
CA SER A 142 0.95 11.11 -0.93
C SER A 142 -0.50 11.44 -0.53
N ARG A 143 -1.21 12.15 -1.42
CA ARG A 143 -2.65 12.46 -1.23
C ARG A 143 -3.57 11.23 -1.36
N TYR A 144 -3.08 10.11 -1.89
CA TYR A 144 -3.87 8.98 -2.35
C TYR A 144 -4.73 8.33 -1.25
N ALA A 145 -4.10 7.72 -0.24
CA ALA A 145 -4.81 7.02 0.81
C ALA A 145 -5.73 7.96 1.61
N LYS A 146 -5.27 9.18 1.89
CA LYS A 146 -6.09 10.22 2.54
C LYS A 146 -7.31 10.61 1.70
N GLY A 147 -7.13 10.72 0.38
CA GLY A 147 -8.21 11.02 -0.57
C GLY A 147 -9.30 9.96 -0.53
N LEU A 148 -8.91 8.67 -0.59
CA LEU A 148 -9.86 7.56 -0.47
C LEU A 148 -10.58 7.57 0.88
N LEU A 149 -9.84 7.63 1.98
CA LEU A 149 -10.38 7.54 3.34
C LEU A 149 -11.33 8.70 3.70
N THR A 150 -11.26 9.83 2.99
CA THR A 150 -12.18 10.96 3.18
C THR A 150 -13.63 10.60 2.85
N HIS A 151 -13.85 9.58 2.01
CA HIS A 151 -15.18 9.13 1.63
C HIS A 151 -15.75 8.02 2.52
N CYS A 152 -14.99 7.53 3.50
CA CYS A 152 -15.45 6.51 4.43
C CYS A 152 -16.61 7.04 5.30
N LYS A 153 -17.62 6.20 5.50
CA LYS A 153 -18.70 6.42 6.47
C LYS A 153 -18.13 6.45 7.89
N THR A 154 -18.88 7.06 8.80
CA THR A 154 -18.47 7.28 10.19
C THR A 154 -19.12 6.32 11.19
N HIS A 155 -20.22 5.66 10.82
CA HIS A 155 -20.96 4.73 11.67
C HIS A 155 -20.63 3.27 11.33
N GLU A 156 -20.62 2.40 12.33
CA GLU A 156 -20.34 0.97 12.17
C GLU A 156 -21.61 0.20 11.77
N PRO A 157 -21.52 -0.92 11.02
CA PRO A 157 -20.30 -1.58 10.51
C PRO A 157 -19.77 -0.96 9.19
N ASP A 158 -20.53 -0.04 8.63
CA ASP A 158 -20.27 0.65 7.37
C ASP A 158 -18.88 1.30 7.29
N ALA A 159 -18.44 1.92 8.39
CA ALA A 159 -17.11 2.51 8.50
C ALA A 159 -15.97 1.49 8.43
N LEU A 160 -16.18 0.23 8.84
CA LEU A 160 -15.20 -0.84 8.72
C LEU A 160 -15.18 -1.39 7.29
N ILE A 161 -16.34 -1.64 6.70
CA ILE A 161 -16.50 -2.10 5.32
C ILE A 161 -15.78 -1.15 4.35
N ASP A 162 -16.00 0.15 4.50
CA ASP A 162 -15.34 1.16 3.67
C ASP A 162 -13.81 1.17 3.80
N LYS A 163 -13.28 0.98 5.01
CA LYS A 163 -11.82 0.90 5.22
C LYS A 163 -11.23 -0.34 4.57
N LEU A 164 -11.94 -1.47 4.60
CA LEU A 164 -11.52 -2.70 3.95
C LEU A 164 -11.55 -2.57 2.43
N ILE A 165 -12.57 -1.92 1.87
CA ILE A 165 -12.62 -1.61 0.42
C ILE A 165 -11.48 -0.66 0.03
N CYS A 166 -11.19 0.38 0.83
CA CYS A 166 -10.03 1.24 0.60
C CYS A 166 -8.72 0.44 0.59
N GLY A 167 -8.55 -0.48 1.56
CA GLY A 167 -7.41 -1.40 1.61
C GLY A 167 -7.27 -2.20 0.32
N ALA A 168 -8.34 -2.84 -0.15
CA ALA A 168 -8.35 -3.60 -1.41
C ALA A 168 -7.86 -2.77 -2.61
N TYR A 169 -8.28 -1.50 -2.73
CA TYR A 169 -7.82 -0.60 -3.79
C TYR A 169 -6.35 -0.21 -3.67
N ILE A 170 -5.85 0.01 -2.45
CA ILE A 170 -4.43 0.33 -2.21
C ILE A 170 -3.56 -0.85 -2.67
N GLU A 171 -3.84 -2.06 -2.20
CA GLU A 171 -3.09 -3.28 -2.54
C GLU A 171 -3.16 -3.60 -4.04
N ALA A 172 -4.36 -3.51 -4.63
CA ALA A 172 -4.54 -3.75 -6.06
C ALA A 172 -3.74 -2.76 -6.91
N ARG A 173 -3.73 -1.47 -6.54
CA ARG A 173 -2.93 -0.46 -7.23
C ARG A 173 -1.43 -0.67 -7.06
N SER A 174 -0.99 -1.04 -5.85
CA SER A 174 0.41 -1.39 -5.59
C SER A 174 0.86 -2.52 -6.51
N CYS A 175 0.09 -3.62 -6.56
CA CYS A 175 0.37 -4.75 -7.44
C CYS A 175 0.46 -4.35 -8.92
N GLU A 176 -0.49 -3.54 -9.42
CA GLU A 176 -0.48 -3.09 -10.81
C GLU A 176 0.72 -2.18 -11.11
N ARG A 177 1.10 -1.28 -10.20
CA ARG A 177 2.26 -0.41 -10.35
C ARG A 177 3.58 -1.17 -10.34
N PHE A 178 3.77 -2.09 -9.39
CA PHE A 178 4.95 -2.96 -9.36
C PHE A 178 5.12 -3.71 -10.68
N ALA A 179 4.05 -4.32 -11.19
CA ALA A 179 4.09 -5.04 -12.45
C ALA A 179 4.36 -4.14 -13.66
N LYS A 180 3.89 -2.89 -13.62
CA LYS A 180 4.10 -1.91 -14.69
C LYS A 180 5.54 -1.42 -14.76
N ILE A 181 6.18 -1.16 -13.64
CA ILE A 181 7.55 -0.61 -13.62
C ILE A 181 8.63 -1.69 -13.70
N ALA A 182 8.38 -2.90 -13.18
CA ALA A 182 9.39 -3.96 -13.10
C ALA A 182 10.14 -4.24 -14.42
N PRO A 183 9.50 -4.29 -15.61
CA PRO A 183 10.20 -4.54 -16.88
C PRO A 183 11.11 -3.40 -17.35
N HIS A 184 11.00 -2.21 -16.75
CA HIS A 184 11.73 -1.00 -17.14
C HIS A 184 12.89 -0.67 -16.19
N LEU A 185 13.01 -1.41 -15.08
CA LEU A 185 14.04 -1.22 -14.08
C LEU A 185 15.21 -2.17 -14.36
N ASP A 186 16.32 -1.96 -13.67
CA ASP A 186 17.42 -2.93 -13.73
C ASP A 186 16.95 -4.31 -13.21
N PRO A 187 17.61 -5.41 -13.63
CA PRO A 187 17.12 -6.76 -13.33
C PRO A 187 16.86 -7.03 -11.85
N LYS A 188 17.69 -6.51 -10.95
CA LYS A 188 17.57 -6.82 -9.51
C LYS A 188 16.36 -6.13 -8.90
N LEU A 189 16.12 -4.86 -9.24
CA LEU A 189 14.94 -4.12 -8.77
C LEU A 189 13.65 -4.62 -9.44
N GLY A 190 13.72 -4.97 -10.74
CA GLY A 190 12.61 -5.59 -11.45
C GLY A 190 12.20 -6.94 -10.88
N GLU A 191 13.16 -7.79 -10.52
CA GLU A 191 12.93 -9.07 -9.84
C GLU A 191 12.32 -8.86 -8.45
N PHE A 192 12.83 -7.89 -7.68
CA PHE A 192 12.26 -7.52 -6.37
C PHE A 192 10.78 -7.14 -6.49
N TYR A 193 10.42 -6.17 -7.34
CA TYR A 193 9.01 -5.77 -7.51
C TYR A 193 8.14 -6.88 -8.10
N THR A 194 8.70 -7.73 -8.96
CA THR A 194 7.97 -8.93 -9.45
C THR A 194 7.69 -9.92 -8.32
N SER A 195 8.59 -10.05 -7.35
CA SER A 195 8.44 -10.98 -6.23
C SER A 195 7.30 -10.60 -5.28
N LEU A 196 6.97 -9.30 -5.16
CA LEU A 196 5.89 -8.79 -4.32
C LEU A 196 4.50 -9.07 -4.90
N LEU A 197 4.36 -9.24 -6.22
CA LEU A 197 3.05 -9.30 -6.89
C LEU A 197 2.09 -10.34 -6.31
N ARG A 198 2.62 -11.48 -5.82
CA ARG A 198 1.78 -12.55 -5.28
C ARG A 198 1.21 -12.21 -3.90
N SER A 199 1.94 -11.54 -3.03
CA SER A 199 1.43 -11.12 -1.72
C SER A 199 0.40 -10.01 -1.90
N GLU A 200 0.73 -8.99 -2.68
CA GLU A 200 -0.17 -7.86 -3.00
C GLU A 200 -1.52 -8.32 -3.58
N ALA A 201 -1.50 -9.25 -4.53
CA ALA A 201 -2.72 -9.79 -5.12
C ALA A 201 -3.57 -10.57 -4.10
N ARG A 202 -2.94 -11.24 -3.12
CA ARG A 202 -3.66 -11.89 -2.02
C ARG A 202 -4.20 -10.86 -1.03
N HIS A 203 -3.43 -9.85 -0.66
CA HIS A 203 -3.88 -8.80 0.28
C HIS A 203 -5.13 -8.11 -0.24
N TYR A 204 -5.14 -7.73 -1.52
CA TYR A 204 -6.33 -7.20 -2.21
C TYR A 204 -7.55 -8.13 -2.05
N GLN A 205 -7.38 -9.44 -2.32
CA GLN A 205 -8.47 -10.42 -2.22
C GLN A 205 -8.93 -10.62 -0.77
N ASP A 206 -8.01 -10.64 0.18
CA ASP A 206 -8.31 -10.78 1.60
C ASP A 206 -9.11 -9.59 2.13
N TYR A 207 -8.76 -8.37 1.72
CA TYR A 207 -9.52 -7.16 2.05
C TYR A 207 -10.95 -7.21 1.50
N LEU A 208 -11.15 -7.59 0.23
CA LEU A 208 -12.49 -7.71 -0.35
C LEU A 208 -13.32 -8.83 0.30
N THR A 209 -12.68 -9.95 0.60
CA THR A 209 -13.34 -11.08 1.28
C THR A 209 -13.86 -10.63 2.64
N LEU A 210 -13.02 -9.97 3.43
CA LEU A 210 -13.40 -9.44 4.74
C LEU A 210 -14.51 -8.38 4.65
N ALA A 211 -14.45 -7.48 3.67
CA ALA A 211 -15.49 -6.48 3.46
C ALA A 211 -16.85 -7.15 3.16
N THR A 212 -16.84 -8.17 2.32
CA THR A 212 -18.03 -8.93 1.92
C THR A 212 -18.61 -9.73 3.09
N ASP A 213 -17.76 -10.43 3.84
CA ASP A 213 -18.15 -11.21 5.02
C ASP A 213 -18.84 -10.33 6.09
N ILE A 214 -18.39 -9.07 6.24
CA ILE A 214 -18.94 -8.14 7.23
C ILE A 214 -20.23 -7.47 6.75
N ALA A 215 -20.34 -7.15 5.46
CA ALA A 215 -21.42 -6.30 4.98
C ALA A 215 -22.82 -6.93 5.05
N GLN A 216 -22.94 -8.25 4.96
CA GLN A 216 -24.23 -8.99 4.95
C GLN A 216 -25.23 -8.53 3.85
N ILE A 217 -24.86 -7.55 3.03
CA ILE A 217 -25.59 -6.98 1.89
C ILE A 217 -24.63 -6.87 0.71
N ASP A 218 -25.18 -6.65 -0.49
CA ASP A 218 -24.36 -6.39 -1.67
C ASP A 218 -23.59 -5.06 -1.52
N ILE A 219 -22.26 -5.15 -1.61
CA ILE A 219 -21.34 -4.01 -1.56
C ILE A 219 -20.75 -3.65 -2.92
N ALA A 220 -21.16 -4.31 -4.01
CA ALA A 220 -20.71 -3.96 -5.35
C ALA A 220 -20.90 -2.46 -5.70
N PRO A 221 -22.02 -1.79 -5.32
CA PRO A 221 -22.16 -0.35 -5.54
C PRO A 221 -21.12 0.47 -4.76
N ARG A 222 -20.73 0.01 -3.57
CA ARG A 222 -19.76 0.70 -2.73
C ARG A 222 -18.33 0.49 -3.24
N ILE A 223 -18.03 -0.71 -3.73
CA ILE A 223 -16.76 -1.02 -4.42
C ILE A 223 -16.62 -0.12 -5.65
N ALA A 224 -17.65 -0.05 -6.50
CA ALA A 224 -17.63 0.79 -7.70
C ALA A 224 -17.44 2.28 -7.37
N PHE A 225 -18.13 2.78 -6.33
CA PHE A 225 -17.97 4.14 -5.84
C PHE A 225 -16.51 4.47 -5.48
N PHE A 226 -15.83 3.59 -4.73
CA PHE A 226 -14.43 3.80 -4.37
C PHE A 226 -13.50 3.66 -5.57
N GLY A 227 -13.82 2.77 -6.53
CA GLY A 227 -13.03 2.62 -7.76
C GLY A 227 -13.01 3.87 -8.62
N GLU A 228 -14.13 4.59 -8.69
CA GLU A 228 -14.17 5.89 -9.37
C GLU A 228 -13.28 6.94 -8.68
N ARG A 229 -13.33 7.02 -7.34
CA ARG A 229 -12.50 7.97 -6.56
C ARG A 229 -11.02 7.62 -6.65
N GLU A 230 -10.69 6.33 -6.63
CA GLU A 230 -9.34 5.81 -6.85
C GLU A 230 -8.82 6.20 -8.23
N ALA A 231 -9.59 5.93 -9.29
CA ALA A 231 -9.20 6.27 -10.65
C ALA A 231 -9.01 7.77 -10.85
N GLU A 232 -9.84 8.60 -10.20
CA GLU A 232 -9.68 10.05 -10.19
C GLU A 232 -8.33 10.47 -9.56
N LEU A 233 -7.96 9.90 -8.41
CA LEU A 233 -6.69 10.18 -7.75
C LEU A 233 -5.48 9.78 -8.60
N ILE A 234 -5.58 8.66 -9.32
CA ILE A 234 -4.52 8.13 -10.19
C ILE A 234 -4.39 8.91 -11.50
N SER A 235 -5.51 9.36 -12.07
CA SER A 235 -5.54 9.97 -13.40
C SER A 235 -5.40 11.49 -13.41
N THR A 236 -5.57 12.15 -12.26
CA THR A 236 -5.44 13.61 -12.14
C THR A 236 -4.01 14.03 -11.82
N HIS A 237 -3.66 15.27 -12.18
CA HIS A 237 -2.32 15.82 -11.97
C HIS A 237 -1.89 15.84 -10.50
N ASP A 238 -0.61 15.56 -10.29
CA ASP A 238 0.04 15.56 -8.99
C ASP A 238 1.44 16.17 -9.11
N SER A 239 1.71 17.16 -8.26
CA SER A 239 3.03 17.80 -8.18
C SER A 239 3.97 17.07 -7.21
N ASP A 240 3.43 16.18 -6.36
CA ASP A 240 4.21 15.43 -5.38
C ASP A 240 4.37 13.97 -5.84
N PHE A 241 5.44 13.70 -6.58
CA PHE A 241 5.72 12.34 -7.07
C PHE A 241 5.97 11.38 -5.89
N LYS A 242 5.16 10.32 -5.86
CA LYS A 242 5.10 9.25 -4.84
C LYS A 242 4.63 7.94 -5.47
N PHE A 243 4.79 6.83 -4.76
CA PHE A 243 4.43 5.49 -5.24
C PHE A 243 2.95 5.37 -5.61
N HIS A 244 2.04 6.06 -4.91
CA HIS A 244 0.60 6.15 -5.27
C HIS A 244 0.15 7.53 -5.80
N SER A 245 1.09 8.40 -6.20
CA SER A 245 0.74 9.73 -6.76
C SER A 245 -0.03 9.65 -8.09
N GLY A 246 -0.73 10.73 -8.44
CA GLY A 246 -1.39 10.88 -9.74
C GLY A 246 -0.43 11.14 -10.91
N VAL A 247 -0.90 11.80 -11.96
CA VAL A 247 -0.10 12.13 -13.15
C VAL A 247 0.96 13.20 -12.83
N PRO A 248 2.26 12.90 -12.93
CA PRO A 248 3.31 13.86 -12.57
C PRO A 248 3.27 15.13 -13.44
N CYS A 249 3.32 16.31 -12.81
CA CYS A 249 3.34 17.59 -13.54
C CYS A 249 4.58 17.80 -14.43
N ALA A 250 5.70 17.09 -14.18
CA ALA A 250 6.91 17.16 -15.00
C ALA A 250 6.70 16.68 -16.45
N ALA A 251 5.62 15.94 -16.74
CA ALA A 251 5.26 15.48 -18.08
C ALA A 251 4.81 16.61 -19.03
N ILE A 252 4.55 17.83 -18.52
CA ILE A 252 4.10 18.97 -19.32
C ILE A 252 5.27 19.63 -20.08
N ASN A 253 6.46 19.69 -19.46
CA ASN A 253 7.60 20.38 -20.06
C ASN A 253 8.18 19.65 -21.30
N SER A 254 8.08 18.32 -21.36
CA SER A 254 8.55 17.53 -22.51
C SER A 254 7.58 17.60 -23.69
N ALA A 255 6.27 17.63 -23.44
CA ALA A 255 5.25 17.75 -24.49
C ALA A 255 5.25 19.15 -25.12
N GLU A 256 5.36 20.22 -24.33
CA GLU A 256 5.46 21.59 -24.84
C GLU A 256 6.79 21.85 -25.57
N GLN A 257 7.90 21.26 -25.14
CA GLN A 257 9.18 21.33 -25.86
C GLN A 257 9.14 20.54 -27.18
N SER A 258 8.46 19.39 -27.23
CA SER A 258 8.33 18.59 -28.45
C SER A 258 7.43 19.26 -29.49
N LEU A 259 6.36 19.93 -29.07
CA LEU A 259 5.50 20.75 -29.95
C LEU A 259 6.26 21.97 -30.51
N LYS A 260 7.12 22.60 -29.70
CA LYS A 260 7.99 23.70 -30.17
C LYS A 260 9.10 23.22 -31.12
N ALA A 261 9.63 22.01 -30.94
CA ALA A 261 10.67 21.44 -31.81
C ALA A 261 10.12 20.94 -33.16
N ALA A 262 8.87 20.48 -33.21
CA ALA A 262 8.20 20.07 -34.46
C ALA A 262 7.67 21.26 -35.31
N SER A 263 7.88 22.49 -34.83
CA SER A 263 7.45 23.73 -35.48
C SER A 263 8.59 24.49 -36.17
N PHE A 264 9.77 23.87 -36.33
CA PHE A 264 10.93 24.40 -37.04
C PHE A 264 11.39 23.45 -38.15
#